data_AF-A0A7M1NVX9-F1
#
_entry.id   AF-A0A7M1NVX9-F1
#
_cell.length_a   1.000
_cell.length_b   1.000
_cell.length_c   1.000
_cell.angle_alpha   90.00
_cell.angle_beta   90.00
_cell.angle_gamma   90.00
#
_symmetry.space_group_name_H-M   'P 1'
#
loop_
_entity.id
_entity.type
_entity.pdbx_description
1 polymer ?
#
loop_
_entity_poly.entity_id
_entity_poly.type
_entity_poly.pdbx_seq_one_letter_code
_entity_poly.pdbx_strand_id
1 'polypeptide(L)'
;MLAGCLSLLVLLTISVAIGNYFGEYIGAAFFWGLIFLGWIVTKLEITKLEKKKEHLETRGKSSPSTPALKSKKVEFKQATSKPPISPPSPSITSSPYLLNSENSEKKRKSSKIIEFTYTNAQGETSEREVKVDYVDDIYIEGYCYSAQGTRTFRLDRIDGMIWQNNECFFVDEWLGKQGIRKKQSSLIKPTKQKSHKLEICFTGFKRDEKLKLELLAEKNGFKVRTAVSKNLDFLVCGVNAGPSKIAQALERGIPYFSEDEFMAMLETGEIPQ
;
A
#
# COMPACT_ATOMS: atom_id res chain seq x y z
N MET A 1 -6.90 29.77 33.06
CA MET A 1 -6.93 29.61 31.59
C MET A 1 -5.79 30.32 30.84
N LEU A 2 -4.95 31.15 31.48
CA LEU A 2 -3.82 31.82 30.79
C LEU A 2 -2.53 30.98 30.63
N ALA A 3 -2.36 29.87 31.38
CA ALA A 3 -1.11 29.10 31.36
C ALA A 3 -0.88 28.26 30.08
N GLY A 4 -1.93 27.87 29.36
CA GLY A 4 -1.82 27.06 28.15
C GLY A 4 -1.39 27.85 26.90
N CYS A 5 -1.69 29.15 26.86
CA CYS A 5 -1.44 29.99 25.68
C CYS A 5 0.04 30.37 25.54
N LEU A 6 0.73 30.60 26.67
CA LEU A 6 2.16 30.90 26.66
C LEU A 6 3.02 29.74 26.13
N SER A 7 2.64 28.50 26.44
CA SER A 7 3.37 27.31 25.98
C SER A 7 3.28 27.11 24.46
N LEU A 8 2.10 27.38 23.87
CA LEU A 8 1.90 27.29 22.42
C LEU A 8 2.71 28.36 21.67
N LEU A 9 2.76 29.58 22.21
CA LEU A 9 3.54 30.67 21.62
C LEU A 9 5.04 30.39 21.66
N VAL A 10 5.55 29.79 22.73
CA VAL A 10 6.96 29.37 22.83
C VAL A 10 7.29 28.25 21.84
N LEU A 11 6.39 27.29 21.63
CA LEU A 11 6.60 26.21 20.64
C LEU A 11 6.59 26.73 19.20
N LEU A 12 5.73 27.72 18.90
CA LEU A 12 5.68 28.35 17.58
C LEU A 12 6.96 29.15 17.29
N THR A 13 7.49 29.90 18.27
CA THR A 13 8.74 30.66 18.07
C THR A 13 9.96 29.74 17.90
N ILE A 14 10.03 28.64 18.65
CA ILE A 14 11.08 27.62 18.50
C ILE A 14 11.00 26.96 17.11
N SER A 15 9.80 26.61 16.65
CA SER A 15 9.60 25.96 15.34
C SER A 15 10.00 26.88 14.18
N VAL A 16 9.67 28.17 14.25
CA VAL A 16 10.08 29.18 13.25
C VAL A 16 11.60 29.39 13.25
N ALA A 17 12.23 29.43 14.43
CA ALA A 17 13.69 29.57 14.54
C ALA A 17 14.43 28.35 13.94
N ILE A 18 13.93 27.13 14.16
CA ILE A 18 14.50 25.90 13.59
C ILE A 18 14.30 25.86 12.08
N GLY A 19 13.13 26.26 11.57
CA GLY A 19 12.85 26.34 10.14
C GLY A 19 13.79 27.30 9.40
N ASN A 20 14.13 28.43 10.01
CA ASN A 20 15.09 29.39 9.45
C ASN A 20 16.54 28.86 9.43
N TYR A 21 16.90 27.92 10.32
CA TYR A 21 18.27 27.41 10.44
C TYR A 21 18.52 26.13 9.64
N PHE A 22 17.50 25.27 9.51
CA PHE A 22 17.62 23.94 8.89
C PHE A 22 16.70 23.75 7.66
N GLY A 23 15.92 24.77 7.29
CA GLY A 23 14.97 24.74 6.17
C GLY A 23 13.57 24.31 6.60
N GLU A 24 12.55 24.80 5.86
CA GLU A 24 11.14 24.69 6.24
C GLU A 24 10.65 23.24 6.44
N TYR A 25 11.23 22.30 5.70
CA TYR A 25 10.87 20.89 5.77
C TYR A 25 11.26 20.23 7.10
N ILE A 26 12.42 20.62 7.66
CA ILE A 26 12.91 20.06 8.93
C ILE A 26 12.12 20.63 10.11
N GLY A 27 11.78 21.93 10.08
CA GLY A 27 10.92 22.55 11.09
C GLY A 27 9.53 21.90 11.19
N ALA A 28 8.91 21.58 10.04
CA ALA A 28 7.62 20.90 9.99
C ALA A 28 7.70 19.47 10.57
N ALA A 29 8.75 18.71 10.25
CA ALA A 29 8.93 17.35 10.77
C ALA A 29 9.02 17.29 12.30
N PHE A 30 9.70 18.26 12.93
CA PHE A 30 9.75 18.38 14.39
C PHE A 30 8.38 18.70 15.01
N PHE A 31 7.61 19.57 14.38
CA PHE A 31 6.27 19.95 14.86
C PHE A 31 5.31 18.75 14.84
N TRP A 32 5.27 18.01 13.73
CA TRP A 32 4.47 16.78 13.63
C TRP A 32 4.97 15.69 14.59
N GLY A 33 6.28 15.59 14.81
CA GLY A 33 6.87 14.68 15.79
C GLY A 33 6.41 14.94 17.23
N LEU A 34 6.32 16.20 17.65
CA LEU A 34 5.84 16.56 19.00
C LEU A 34 4.34 16.29 19.17
N ILE A 35 3.54 16.55 18.15
CA ILE A 35 2.10 16.22 18.16
C ILE A 35 1.90 14.70 18.27
N PHE A 36 2.66 13.93 17.50
CA PHE A 36 2.62 12.47 17.56
C PHE A 36 3.07 11.92 18.93
N LEU A 37 4.13 12.51 19.51
CA LEU A 37 4.61 12.13 20.84
C LEU A 37 3.57 12.45 21.93
N GLY A 38 2.90 13.61 21.84
CA GLY A 38 1.78 13.97 22.72
C GLY A 38 0.59 13.00 22.61
N TRP A 39 0.26 12.55 21.40
CA TRP A 39 -0.77 11.56 21.16
C TRP A 39 -0.39 10.17 21.73
N ILE A 40 0.87 9.78 21.63
CA ILE A 40 1.38 8.54 22.24
C ILE A 40 1.27 8.59 23.77
N VAL A 41 1.66 9.71 24.38
CA VAL A 41 1.61 9.86 25.85
C VAL A 41 0.16 9.81 26.34
N THR A 42 -0.76 10.51 25.68
CA THR A 42 -2.20 10.48 26.02
C THR A 42 -2.82 9.09 25.82
N LYS A 43 -2.46 8.38 24.75
CA LYS A 43 -2.88 6.98 24.52
C LYS A 43 -2.34 6.02 25.59
N LEU A 44 -1.12 6.25 26.08
CA LEU A 44 -0.51 5.45 27.16
C LEU A 44 -1.20 5.68 28.51
N GLU A 45 -1.76 6.86 28.74
CA GLU A 45 -2.50 7.20 29.96
C GLU A 45 -3.90 6.59 29.96
N ILE A 46 -4.59 6.64 28.81
CA ILE A 46 -5.91 6.00 28.61
C ILE A 46 -5.82 4.48 28.83
N THR A 47 -4.81 3.83 28.26
CA THR A 47 -4.60 2.37 28.43
C THR A 47 -4.25 1.97 29.88
N LYS A 48 -3.59 2.85 30.65
CA LYS A 48 -3.38 2.64 32.10
C LYS A 48 -4.67 2.78 32.90
N LEU A 49 -5.57 3.68 32.50
CA LEU A 49 -6.87 3.87 33.14
C LEU A 49 -7.81 2.68 32.88
N GLU A 50 -7.78 2.10 31.68
CA GLU A 50 -8.53 0.89 31.34
C GLU A 50 -8.06 -0.33 32.16
N LYS A 51 -6.75 -0.56 32.25
CA LYS A 51 -6.18 -1.63 33.10
C LYS A 51 -6.49 -1.46 34.59
N LYS A 52 -6.60 -0.21 35.07
CA LYS A 52 -6.97 0.09 36.46
C LYS A 52 -8.46 -0.19 36.74
N LYS A 53 -9.34 -0.04 35.74
CA LYS A 53 -10.77 -0.38 35.85
C LYS A 53 -11.00 -1.89 35.85
N GLU A 54 -10.29 -2.65 35.02
CA GLU A 54 -10.36 -4.13 35.00
C GLU A 54 -9.90 -4.79 36.31
N HIS A 55 -8.87 -4.22 36.95
CA HIS A 55 -8.37 -4.75 38.23
C HIS A 55 -9.29 -4.43 39.43
N LEU A 56 -10.23 -3.50 39.29
CA LEU A 56 -11.22 -3.17 40.33
C LEU A 56 -12.47 -4.05 40.25
N GLU A 57 -12.82 -4.57 39.08
CA GLU A 57 -13.97 -5.47 38.91
C GLU A 57 -13.67 -6.94 39.27
N THR A 58 -12.40 -7.36 39.31
CA THR A 58 -12.00 -8.74 39.60
C THR A 58 -11.92 -9.10 41.10
N ARG A 59 -12.17 -8.16 42.03
CA ARG A 59 -12.16 -8.43 43.49
C ARG A 59 -13.52 -8.90 44.05
N GLY A 60 -14.56 -8.97 43.23
CA GLY A 60 -15.94 -9.22 43.67
C GLY A 60 -16.60 -10.45 43.08
N LYS A 61 -16.00 -11.65 43.13
CA LYS A 61 -16.73 -12.94 43.11
C LYS A 61 -15.82 -14.16 43.32
N SER A 62 -16.03 -14.83 44.44
CA SER A 62 -15.44 -16.12 44.81
C SER A 62 -16.30 -17.31 44.33
N SER A 63 -15.65 -18.25 43.62
CA SER A 63 -15.71 -19.75 43.49
C SER A 63 -16.85 -20.59 44.15
N PRO A 64 -17.01 -21.93 43.92
CA PRO A 64 -16.11 -22.91 43.24
C PRO A 64 -16.75 -24.03 42.37
N SER A 65 -15.96 -24.69 41.50
CA SER A 65 -15.66 -26.16 41.53
C SER A 65 -15.04 -26.70 40.22
N THR A 66 -13.99 -27.51 40.39
CA THR A 66 -13.20 -28.32 39.42
C THR A 66 -13.86 -29.75 39.36
N PRO A 67 -13.58 -30.72 38.42
CA PRO A 67 -12.27 -30.98 37.81
C PRO A 67 -12.15 -31.57 36.38
N ALA A 68 -10.96 -31.33 35.82
CA ALA A 68 -10.05 -32.19 35.03
C ALA A 68 -10.53 -33.02 33.81
N LEU A 69 -9.90 -32.80 32.65
CA LEU A 69 -9.45 -33.89 31.76
C LEU A 69 -8.26 -33.49 30.86
N LYS A 70 -7.44 -34.49 30.52
CA LYS A 70 -6.04 -34.46 30.05
C LYS A 70 -5.86 -34.44 28.52
N SER A 71 -4.63 -34.04 28.13
CA SER A 71 -3.85 -34.44 26.93
C SER A 71 -4.34 -33.86 25.60
N LYS A 72 -3.51 -33.59 24.58
CA LYS A 72 -2.27 -34.25 24.19
C LYS A 72 -1.48 -33.32 23.22
N LYS A 73 -0.16 -33.33 23.39
CA LYS A 73 0.86 -32.83 22.47
C LYS A 73 0.77 -33.54 21.11
N VAL A 74 0.79 -32.80 19.99
CA VAL A 74 1.20 -33.34 18.69
C VAL A 74 2.17 -32.37 18.03
N GLU A 75 3.37 -32.89 17.83
CA GLU A 75 4.55 -32.32 17.19
C GLU A 75 4.81 -33.22 15.97
N PHE A 76 4.80 -32.70 14.74
CA PHE A 76 5.37 -33.38 13.57
C PHE A 76 5.83 -32.32 12.54
N LYS A 77 7.14 -32.04 12.46
CA LYS A 77 8.20 -32.64 11.62
C LYS A 77 8.39 -31.94 10.27
N GLN A 78 9.53 -31.27 10.19
CA GLN A 78 10.26 -30.83 9.02
C GLN A 78 10.60 -32.03 8.10
N ALA A 79 10.50 -31.84 6.79
CA ALA A 79 11.04 -32.76 5.80
C ALA A 79 11.82 -32.00 4.71
N THR A 80 13.00 -32.52 4.47
CA THR A 80 13.99 -32.19 3.44
C THR A 80 13.68 -32.90 2.12
N SER A 81 13.90 -32.25 0.97
CA SER A 81 14.47 -32.92 -0.23
C SER A 81 14.93 -31.95 -1.32
N LYS A 82 16.04 -32.35 -1.95
CA LYS A 82 16.84 -31.77 -3.06
C LYS A 82 16.09 -31.67 -4.43
N PRO A 83 16.66 -31.00 -5.46
CA PRO A 83 15.97 -30.40 -6.63
C PRO A 83 15.84 -31.35 -7.84
N PRO A 84 14.99 -31.03 -8.84
CA PRO A 84 15.45 -30.54 -10.17
C PRO A 84 14.43 -29.55 -10.80
N ILE A 85 14.61 -28.80 -11.90
CA ILE A 85 14.88 -29.16 -13.31
C ILE A 85 15.20 -27.83 -14.05
N SER A 86 16.24 -27.80 -14.88
CA SER A 86 16.62 -26.69 -15.78
C SER A 86 15.88 -26.76 -17.13
N PRO A 87 15.34 -25.65 -17.67
CA PRO A 87 14.91 -25.55 -19.07
C PRO A 87 16.06 -25.13 -20.01
N PRO A 88 15.87 -25.24 -21.35
CA PRO A 88 16.94 -25.44 -22.32
C PRO A 88 17.68 -24.15 -22.71
N SER A 89 18.98 -24.33 -22.97
CA SER A 89 19.87 -23.37 -23.62
C SER A 89 19.65 -23.35 -25.14
N PRO A 90 19.82 -22.20 -25.80
CA PRO A 90 20.30 -22.17 -27.18
C PRO A 90 21.60 -21.37 -27.33
N SER A 91 22.63 -22.10 -27.76
CA SER A 91 23.61 -21.78 -28.81
C SER A 91 24.35 -20.43 -28.83
N ILE A 92 25.59 -20.53 -28.36
CA ILE A 92 26.85 -19.94 -28.85
C ILE A 92 26.77 -19.16 -30.18
N THR A 93 27.15 -17.88 -30.14
CA THR A 93 27.95 -17.24 -31.18
C THR A 93 29.09 -16.48 -30.51
N SER A 94 30.30 -16.86 -30.85
CA SER A 94 31.59 -16.35 -30.40
C SER A 94 31.96 -15.00 -31.04
N SER A 95 32.66 -14.13 -30.30
CA SER A 95 33.94 -13.42 -30.63
C SER A 95 34.06 -12.07 -29.87
N PRO A 96 35.24 -11.40 -29.75
CA PRO A 96 36.18 -11.60 -28.65
C PRO A 96 36.59 -10.30 -27.90
N TYR A 97 37.12 -10.47 -26.67
CA TYR A 97 37.91 -9.57 -25.79
C TYR A 97 37.73 -8.03 -25.82
N LEU A 98 37.58 -7.43 -24.62
CA LEU A 98 38.62 -6.54 -24.07
C LEU A 98 38.42 -6.31 -22.56
N LEU A 99 39.47 -6.67 -21.82
CA LEU A 99 39.79 -6.19 -20.48
C LEU A 99 40.36 -4.76 -20.63
N ASN A 100 39.90 -3.78 -19.86
CA ASN A 100 40.81 -2.80 -19.27
C ASN A 100 40.21 -1.97 -18.14
N SER A 101 41.18 -1.55 -17.32
CA SER A 101 41.15 -0.98 -15.98
C SER A 101 40.59 0.44 -15.85
N GLU A 102 40.16 0.71 -14.62
CA GLU A 102 40.29 1.97 -13.86
C GLU A 102 39.62 3.30 -14.30
N ASN A 103 38.91 3.86 -13.30
CA ASN A 103 38.65 5.28 -13.00
C ASN A 103 38.06 6.16 -14.14
N SER A 104 36.97 6.90 -14.01
CA SER A 104 36.56 7.77 -12.91
C SER A 104 35.18 8.38 -13.26
N GLU A 105 34.60 9.10 -12.30
CA GLU A 105 33.45 10.02 -12.42
C GLU A 105 32.02 9.46 -12.20
N LYS A 106 31.47 9.89 -11.07
CA LYS A 106 30.17 9.53 -10.47
C LYS A 106 29.01 10.02 -11.33
N LYS A 107 28.68 9.27 -12.38
CA LYS A 107 27.32 9.22 -12.94
C LYS A 107 26.54 8.22 -12.08
N ARG A 108 25.45 8.64 -11.43
CA ARG A 108 24.64 7.78 -10.53
C ARG A 108 24.32 6.46 -11.25
N LYS A 109 25.07 5.40 -10.92
CA LYS A 109 24.86 4.04 -11.45
C LYS A 109 23.52 3.61 -10.86
N SER A 110 22.48 3.52 -11.68
CA SER A 110 21.24 2.88 -11.25
C SER A 110 21.63 1.50 -10.73
N SER A 111 21.26 1.18 -9.49
CA SER A 111 21.54 -0.16 -8.99
C SER A 111 20.74 -1.13 -9.87
N LYS A 112 21.42 -2.10 -10.49
CA LYS A 112 20.77 -3.15 -11.28
C LYS A 112 20.08 -4.20 -10.40
N ILE A 113 19.95 -3.92 -9.10
CA ILE A 113 19.34 -4.81 -8.13
C ILE A 113 17.86 -4.46 -8.06
N ILE A 114 17.03 -5.48 -8.17
CA ILE A 114 15.59 -5.38 -8.04
C ILE A 114 15.09 -6.38 -7.00
N GLU A 115 14.00 -6.02 -6.32
CA GLU A 115 13.32 -6.88 -5.36
C GLU A 115 11.87 -7.10 -5.81
N PHE A 116 11.37 -8.33 -5.71
CA PHE A 116 10.00 -8.67 -6.12
C PHE A 116 9.50 -9.99 -5.51
N THR A 117 8.18 -10.10 -5.37
CA THR A 117 7.50 -11.36 -5.01
C THR A 117 7.31 -12.22 -6.26
N TYR A 118 7.58 -13.52 -6.18
CA TYR A 118 7.49 -14.44 -7.32
C TYR A 118 6.79 -15.75 -6.96
N THR A 119 5.79 -16.12 -7.76
CA THR A 119 5.09 -17.40 -7.67
C THR A 119 5.59 -18.37 -8.73
N ASN A 120 6.13 -19.52 -8.31
CA ASN A 120 6.68 -20.52 -9.23
C ASN A 120 5.56 -21.35 -9.93
N ALA A 121 5.95 -22.29 -10.79
CA ALA A 121 4.99 -23.14 -11.52
C ALA A 121 4.18 -24.07 -10.60
N GLN A 122 4.67 -24.31 -9.39
CA GLN A 122 4.05 -25.13 -8.36
C GLN A 122 3.10 -24.30 -7.47
N GLY A 123 2.97 -22.99 -7.73
CA GLY A 123 2.15 -22.08 -6.92
C GLY A 123 2.82 -21.61 -5.63
N GLU A 124 4.12 -21.85 -5.46
CA GLU A 124 4.85 -21.42 -4.27
C GLU A 124 5.40 -20.02 -4.45
N THR A 125 5.02 -19.12 -3.54
CA THR A 125 5.41 -17.71 -3.55
C THR A 125 6.68 -17.47 -2.71
N SER A 126 7.56 -16.60 -3.19
CA SER A 126 8.83 -16.27 -2.52
C SER A 126 9.33 -14.88 -2.88
N GLU A 127 9.98 -14.20 -1.93
CA GLU A 127 10.64 -12.92 -2.17
C GLU A 127 12.01 -13.11 -2.84
N ARG A 128 12.28 -12.31 -3.87
CA ARG A 128 13.46 -12.40 -4.72
C ARG A 128 14.19 -11.07 -4.75
N GLU A 129 15.48 -11.11 -4.43
CA GLU A 129 16.42 -10.03 -4.69
C GLU A 129 17.36 -10.47 -5.82
N VAL A 130 17.36 -9.72 -6.93
CA VAL A 130 18.03 -10.11 -8.17
C VAL A 130 18.84 -8.95 -8.73
N LYS A 131 20.14 -9.19 -8.94
CA LYS A 131 20.97 -8.32 -9.77
C LYS A 131 20.76 -8.70 -11.24
N VAL A 132 20.09 -7.83 -11.98
CA VAL A 132 19.71 -8.06 -13.37
C VAL A 132 20.93 -8.00 -14.29
N ASP A 133 21.15 -9.08 -15.02
CA ASP A 133 22.19 -9.20 -16.05
C ASP A 133 21.58 -9.00 -17.45
N TYR A 134 20.41 -9.60 -17.69
CA TYR A 134 19.65 -9.51 -18.94
C TYR A 134 18.15 -9.42 -18.66
N VAL A 135 17.43 -8.73 -19.54
CA VAL A 135 15.97 -8.64 -19.49
C VAL A 135 15.43 -8.47 -20.90
N ASP A 136 14.33 -9.14 -21.20
CA ASP A 136 13.52 -8.96 -22.40
C ASP A 136 12.04 -8.70 -22.03
N ASP A 137 11.11 -8.92 -22.95
CA ASP A 137 9.68 -8.69 -22.72
C ASP A 137 8.95 -9.87 -22.03
N ILE A 138 9.63 -10.99 -21.79
CA ILE A 138 9.09 -12.21 -21.18
C ILE A 138 9.87 -12.61 -19.91
N TYR A 139 11.18 -12.40 -19.86
CA TYR A 139 12.09 -12.93 -18.86
C TYR A 139 13.02 -11.87 -18.27
N ILE A 140 13.40 -12.08 -17.01
CA ILE A 140 14.53 -11.45 -16.34
C ILE A 140 15.55 -12.53 -16.03
N GLU A 141 16.81 -12.31 -16.39
CA GLU A 141 17.92 -13.15 -15.98
C GLU A 141 18.90 -12.35 -15.11
N GLY A 142 19.34 -12.95 -14.01
CA GLY A 142 20.30 -12.31 -13.13
C GLY A 142 20.74 -13.17 -11.97
N TYR A 143 21.70 -12.66 -11.22
CA TYR A 143 22.15 -13.29 -9.98
C TYR A 143 21.12 -13.06 -8.87
N CYS A 144 20.47 -14.14 -8.41
CA CYS A 144 19.50 -14.10 -7.32
C CYS A 144 20.21 -14.32 -5.97
N TYR A 145 20.16 -13.33 -5.09
CA TYR A 145 20.77 -13.40 -3.77
C TYR A 145 20.02 -14.36 -2.84
N SER A 146 18.68 -14.43 -2.94
CA SER A 146 17.87 -15.39 -2.18
C SER A 146 18.25 -16.85 -2.47
N ALA A 147 18.72 -17.14 -3.68
CA ALA A 147 19.08 -18.49 -4.13
C ALA A 147 20.58 -18.69 -4.35
N GLN A 148 21.41 -17.67 -4.09
CA GLN A 148 22.87 -17.68 -4.24
C GLN A 148 23.35 -18.17 -5.62
N GLY A 149 22.71 -17.71 -6.71
CA GLY A 149 23.06 -18.12 -8.07
C GLY A 149 22.25 -17.46 -9.18
N THR A 150 22.72 -17.61 -10.43
CA THR A 150 22.03 -17.10 -11.63
C THR A 150 20.72 -17.83 -11.86
N ARG A 151 19.66 -17.08 -12.12
CA ARG A 151 18.31 -17.60 -12.40
C ARG A 151 17.60 -16.76 -13.44
N THR A 152 16.65 -17.40 -14.11
CA THR A 152 15.71 -16.77 -15.03
C THR A 152 14.31 -16.77 -14.40
N PHE A 153 13.67 -15.61 -14.38
CA PHE A 153 12.33 -15.38 -13.86
C PHE A 153 11.41 -14.98 -15.01
N ARG A 154 10.20 -15.53 -15.03
CA ARG A 154 9.18 -15.07 -15.98
C ARG A 154 8.47 -13.84 -15.44
N LEU A 155 8.34 -12.82 -16.27
CA LEU A 155 7.74 -11.54 -15.90
C LEU A 155 6.26 -11.65 -15.54
N ASP A 156 5.53 -12.59 -16.16
CA ASP A 156 4.11 -12.84 -15.91
C ASP A 156 3.81 -13.50 -14.54
N ARG A 157 4.85 -13.95 -13.83
CA ARG A 157 4.77 -14.62 -12.52
C ARG A 157 5.30 -13.77 -11.37
N ILE A 158 5.65 -12.52 -11.66
CA ILE A 158 5.99 -11.55 -10.64
C ILE A 158 4.67 -11.03 -10.05
N ASP A 159 4.49 -11.23 -8.76
CA ASP A 159 3.31 -10.79 -8.05
C ASP A 159 3.48 -9.33 -7.63
N GLY A 160 2.53 -8.47 -8.04
CA GLY A 160 2.51 -7.07 -7.65
C GLY A 160 3.60 -6.23 -8.34
N MET A 161 4.54 -5.73 -7.54
CA MET A 161 5.46 -4.65 -7.93
C MET A 161 6.93 -5.09 -7.87
N ILE A 162 7.74 -4.47 -8.74
CA ILE A 162 9.20 -4.53 -8.70
C ILE A 162 9.71 -3.31 -7.93
N TRP A 163 10.50 -3.55 -6.89
CA TRP A 163 11.18 -2.52 -6.11
C TRP A 163 12.60 -2.32 -6.63
N GLN A 164 12.99 -1.06 -6.86
CA GLN A 164 14.33 -0.70 -7.29
C GLN A 164 14.66 0.73 -6.85
N ASN A 165 15.81 0.93 -6.19
CA ASN A 165 16.25 2.25 -5.70
C ASN A 165 15.20 2.98 -4.84
N ASN A 166 14.50 2.27 -3.94
CA ASN A 166 13.41 2.81 -3.10
C ASN A 166 12.16 3.29 -3.86
N GLU A 167 12.04 3.01 -5.15
CA GLU A 167 10.83 3.20 -5.94
C GLU A 167 10.18 1.83 -6.21
N CYS A 168 8.86 1.79 -6.33
CA CYS A 168 8.11 0.60 -6.73
C CYS A 168 7.47 0.81 -8.10
N PHE A 169 7.50 -0.23 -8.94
CA PHE A 169 7.03 -0.18 -10.33
C PHE A 169 6.15 -1.37 -10.64
N PHE A 170 5.12 -1.16 -11.45
CA PHE A 170 4.54 -2.26 -12.19
C PHE A 170 5.55 -2.83 -13.18
N VAL A 171 5.45 -4.13 -13.49
CA VAL A 171 6.38 -4.82 -14.41
C VAL A 171 6.52 -4.08 -15.75
N ASP A 172 5.42 -3.66 -16.36
CA ASP A 172 5.46 -2.95 -17.66
C ASP A 172 6.10 -1.56 -17.57
N GLU A 173 5.90 -0.85 -16.45
CA GLU A 173 6.57 0.44 -16.20
C GLU A 173 8.07 0.25 -16.05
N TRP A 174 8.47 -0.77 -15.28
CA TRP A 174 9.86 -1.11 -15.07
C TRP A 174 10.56 -1.50 -16.38
N LEU A 175 9.94 -2.32 -17.23
CA LEU A 175 10.45 -2.66 -18.57
C LEU A 175 10.64 -1.41 -19.44
N GLY A 176 9.69 -0.47 -19.37
CA GLY A 176 9.79 0.82 -20.05
C GLY A 176 11.04 1.60 -19.61
N LYS A 177 11.37 1.58 -18.31
CA LYS A 177 12.61 2.18 -17.77
C LYS A 177 13.88 1.45 -18.25
N GLN A 178 13.81 0.15 -18.54
CA GLN A 178 14.91 -0.61 -19.15
C GLN A 178 15.04 -0.39 -20.67
N GLY A 179 14.16 0.42 -21.28
CA GLY A 179 14.14 0.64 -22.73
C GLY A 179 13.49 -0.49 -23.53
N ILE A 180 12.82 -1.42 -22.85
CA ILE A 180 12.14 -2.56 -23.48
C ILE A 180 10.70 -2.15 -23.79
N ARG A 181 10.36 -2.21 -25.07
CA ARG A 181 8.98 -2.01 -25.54
C ARG A 181 8.41 -3.37 -25.92
N LYS A 182 7.38 -3.84 -25.20
CA LYS A 182 6.60 -5.00 -25.63
C LYS A 182 6.09 -4.73 -27.05
N LYS A 183 6.59 -5.48 -28.04
CA LYS A 183 5.94 -5.55 -29.35
C LYS A 183 4.60 -6.21 -29.07
N GLN A 184 3.50 -5.46 -29.13
CA GLN A 184 2.17 -6.01 -28.91
C GLN A 184 1.91 -7.16 -29.88
N SER A 185 2.17 -8.39 -29.44
CA SER A 185 1.47 -9.57 -29.91
C SER A 185 0.02 -9.38 -29.44
N SER A 186 -0.81 -9.15 -30.44
CA SER A 186 -2.24 -8.93 -30.38
C SER A 186 -2.97 -9.98 -29.52
N LEU A 187 -3.20 -9.73 -28.22
CA LEU A 187 -4.32 -10.34 -27.49
C LEU A 187 -4.93 -9.47 -26.38
N ILE A 188 -4.41 -8.28 -26.08
CA ILE A 188 -5.11 -7.31 -25.23
C ILE A 188 -5.00 -5.95 -25.89
N LYS A 189 -6.10 -5.44 -26.46
CA LYS A 189 -6.18 -4.01 -26.82
C LYS A 189 -5.90 -3.23 -25.54
N PRO A 190 -4.95 -2.27 -25.54
CA PRO A 190 -4.84 -1.35 -24.43
C PRO A 190 -6.08 -0.47 -24.49
N THR A 191 -7.12 -0.82 -23.72
CA THR A 191 -8.09 0.20 -23.34
C THR A 191 -7.24 1.25 -22.64
N LYS A 192 -7.17 2.46 -23.22
CA LYS A 192 -6.56 3.63 -22.59
C LYS A 192 -7.06 3.68 -21.14
N GLN A 193 -6.31 3.14 -20.19
CA GLN A 193 -6.56 3.38 -18.78
C GLN A 193 -6.07 4.81 -18.56
N LYS A 194 -6.93 5.76 -18.96
CA LYS A 194 -7.06 6.99 -18.19
C LYS A 194 -7.15 6.52 -16.75
N SER A 195 -6.31 7.06 -15.87
CA SER A 195 -6.53 6.91 -14.42
C SER A 195 -8.00 7.27 -14.17
N HIS A 196 -8.85 6.26 -14.01
CA HIS A 196 -10.28 6.52 -13.90
C HIS A 196 -10.49 6.94 -12.46
N LYS A 197 -10.52 8.26 -12.26
CA LYS A 197 -10.92 8.87 -11.00
C LYS A 197 -12.26 8.24 -10.59
N LEU A 198 -12.31 7.61 -9.43
CA LEU A 198 -13.51 6.92 -8.93
C LEU A 198 -14.69 7.91 -8.93
N GLU A 199 -15.83 7.51 -9.49
CA GLU A 199 -17.01 8.36 -9.63
C GLU A 199 -17.96 8.17 -8.44
N ILE A 200 -18.38 9.28 -7.84
CA ILE A 200 -19.25 9.30 -6.66
C ILE A 200 -20.45 10.22 -6.87
N CYS A 201 -21.62 9.84 -6.35
CA CYS A 201 -22.84 10.66 -6.42
C CYS A 201 -23.45 10.82 -5.04
N PHE A 202 -23.91 12.02 -4.72
CA PHE A 202 -24.60 12.33 -3.45
C PHE A 202 -26.11 12.51 -3.68
N THR A 203 -26.93 11.91 -2.83
CA THR A 203 -28.38 12.08 -2.84
C THR A 203 -28.94 12.20 -1.42
N GLY A 204 -30.00 12.97 -1.23
CA GLY A 204 -30.68 13.05 0.07
C GLY A 204 -30.09 14.01 1.10
N PHE A 205 -29.17 14.88 0.69
CA PHE A 205 -28.55 15.90 1.54
C PHE A 205 -29.15 17.28 1.31
N LYS A 206 -29.09 18.16 2.33
CA LYS A 206 -29.38 19.59 2.14
C LYS A 206 -28.33 20.21 1.23
N ARG A 207 -28.65 21.35 0.62
CA ARG A 207 -27.76 22.01 -0.35
C ARG A 207 -26.34 22.26 0.21
N ASP A 208 -26.25 22.77 1.43
CA ASP A 208 -24.96 23.15 2.03
C ASP A 208 -24.15 21.93 2.46
N GLU A 209 -24.82 20.90 3.01
CA GLU A 209 -24.20 19.61 3.38
C GLU A 209 -23.68 18.90 2.14
N LYS A 210 -24.52 18.83 1.09
CA LYS A 210 -24.15 18.24 -0.20
C LYS A 210 -22.89 18.89 -0.77
N LEU A 211 -22.85 20.23 -0.79
CA LEU A 211 -21.70 20.97 -1.32
C LEU A 211 -20.42 20.65 -0.54
N LYS A 212 -20.48 20.55 0.80
CA LYS A 212 -19.34 20.16 1.64
C LYS A 212 -18.83 18.76 1.28
N LEU A 213 -19.73 17.80 1.12
CA LEU A 213 -19.37 16.42 0.78
C LEU A 213 -18.79 16.31 -0.63
N GLU A 214 -19.32 17.05 -1.59
CA GLU A 214 -18.79 17.11 -2.95
C GLU A 214 -17.36 17.68 -2.97
N LEU A 215 -17.10 18.78 -2.26
CA LEU A 215 -15.76 19.35 -2.14
C LEU A 215 -14.78 18.38 -1.45
N LEU A 216 -15.23 17.70 -0.40
CA LEU A 216 -14.43 16.71 0.32
C LEU A 216 -14.07 15.54 -0.60
N ALA A 217 -15.02 15.05 -1.38
CA ALA A 217 -14.81 14.00 -2.35
C ALA A 217 -13.82 14.42 -3.45
N GLU A 218 -13.97 15.63 -4.00
CA GLU A 218 -13.06 16.14 -5.04
C GLU A 218 -11.62 16.27 -4.53
N LYS A 219 -11.45 16.78 -3.30
CA LYS A 219 -10.16 16.91 -2.62
C LYS A 219 -9.49 15.57 -2.38
N ASN A 220 -10.26 14.53 -2.08
CA ASN A 220 -9.78 13.17 -1.88
C ASN A 220 -9.68 12.35 -3.17
N GLY A 221 -9.74 12.99 -4.33
CA GLY A 221 -9.47 12.29 -5.59
C GLY A 221 -10.67 11.51 -6.14
N PHE A 222 -11.91 11.84 -5.75
CA PHE A 222 -13.13 11.36 -6.41
C PHE A 222 -13.65 12.33 -7.47
N LYS A 223 -14.40 11.80 -8.44
CA LYS A 223 -15.10 12.55 -9.47
C LYS A 223 -16.58 12.61 -9.14
N VAL A 224 -17.05 13.78 -8.75
CA VAL A 224 -18.44 13.98 -8.36
C VAL A 224 -19.36 13.96 -9.59
N ARG A 225 -20.46 13.20 -9.48
CA ARG A 225 -21.53 13.10 -10.47
C ARG A 225 -22.87 13.53 -9.87
N THR A 226 -23.68 14.20 -10.69
CA THR A 226 -25.01 14.67 -10.28
C THR A 226 -26.09 13.58 -10.39
N ALA A 227 -25.86 12.56 -11.21
CA ALA A 227 -26.78 11.47 -11.49
C ALA A 227 -26.10 10.11 -11.33
N VAL A 228 -26.92 9.08 -11.06
CA VAL A 228 -26.49 7.69 -11.07
C VAL A 228 -26.20 7.30 -12.51
N SER A 229 -24.92 7.23 -12.87
CA SER A 229 -24.45 6.86 -14.21
C SER A 229 -24.24 5.35 -14.31
N LYS A 230 -23.84 4.85 -15.48
CA LYS A 230 -23.45 3.44 -15.66
C LYS A 230 -22.05 3.13 -15.11
N ASN A 231 -21.21 4.15 -14.96
CA ASN A 231 -19.82 4.04 -14.51
C ASN A 231 -19.64 4.63 -13.11
N LEU A 232 -20.74 4.75 -12.36
CA LEU A 232 -20.69 5.28 -11.01
C LEU A 232 -20.16 4.18 -10.09
N ASP A 233 -19.11 4.47 -9.33
CA ASP A 233 -18.50 3.51 -8.42
C ASP A 233 -19.23 3.48 -7.08
N PHE A 234 -19.67 4.65 -6.57
CA PHE A 234 -20.32 4.76 -5.26
C PHE A 234 -21.51 5.74 -5.26
N LEU A 235 -22.56 5.40 -4.49
CA LEU A 235 -23.67 6.30 -4.17
C LEU A 235 -23.67 6.61 -2.67
N VAL A 236 -23.66 7.89 -2.28
CA VAL A 236 -23.79 8.28 -0.87
C VAL A 236 -25.20 8.82 -0.63
N CYS A 237 -25.86 8.25 0.36
CA CYS A 237 -27.26 8.45 0.70
C CYS A 237 -27.39 9.21 2.03
N GLY A 238 -27.99 10.39 1.96
CA GLY A 238 -28.42 11.18 3.12
C GLY A 238 -29.85 10.88 3.52
N VAL A 239 -30.29 11.51 4.62
CA VAL A 239 -31.61 11.29 5.26
C VAL A 239 -32.81 11.47 4.32
N ASN A 240 -32.70 12.31 3.29
CA ASN A 240 -33.78 12.57 2.32
C ASN A 240 -33.55 11.85 0.98
N ALA A 241 -32.81 10.74 0.95
CA ALA A 241 -32.49 10.03 -0.28
C ALA A 241 -33.75 9.49 -0.96
N GLY A 242 -34.00 9.93 -2.18
CA GLY A 242 -35.18 9.52 -2.94
C GLY A 242 -35.06 8.07 -3.42
N PRO A 243 -36.16 7.27 -3.39
CA PRO A 243 -36.12 5.84 -3.72
C PRO A 243 -35.66 5.57 -5.16
N SER A 244 -35.89 6.51 -6.08
CA SER A 244 -35.50 6.37 -7.49
C SER A 244 -33.98 6.23 -7.70
N LYS A 245 -33.14 6.94 -6.94
CA LYS A 245 -31.68 6.84 -7.10
C LYS A 245 -31.12 5.59 -6.42
N ILE A 246 -31.71 5.17 -5.30
CA ILE A 246 -31.35 3.93 -4.60
C ILE A 246 -31.71 2.72 -5.49
N ALA A 247 -32.91 2.71 -6.07
CA ALA A 247 -33.33 1.66 -6.99
C ALA A 247 -32.41 1.56 -8.22
N GLN A 248 -31.99 2.70 -8.79
CA GLN A 248 -31.03 2.72 -9.90
C GLN A 248 -29.64 2.20 -9.51
N ALA A 249 -29.18 2.47 -8.28
CA ALA A 249 -27.92 1.93 -7.80
C ALA A 249 -28.02 0.40 -7.62
N LEU A 250 -29.11 -0.06 -7.01
CA LEU A 250 -29.36 -1.48 -6.76
C LEU A 250 -29.50 -2.29 -8.07
N GLU A 251 -30.25 -1.77 -9.05
CA GLU A 251 -30.40 -2.38 -10.38
C GLU A 251 -29.05 -2.55 -11.09
N ARG A 252 -28.10 -1.63 -10.84
CA ARG A 252 -26.79 -1.60 -11.49
C ARG A 252 -25.69 -2.23 -10.65
N GLY A 253 -26.01 -2.75 -9.46
CA GLY A 253 -25.03 -3.34 -8.54
C GLY A 253 -24.03 -2.32 -7.98
N ILE A 254 -24.42 -1.04 -7.88
CA ILE A 254 -23.57 0.02 -7.35
C ILE A 254 -23.72 0.04 -5.82
N PRO A 255 -22.63 -0.11 -5.05
CA PRO A 255 -22.68 -0.02 -3.60
C PRO A 255 -23.09 1.40 -3.17
N TYR A 256 -23.89 1.47 -2.09
CA TYR A 256 -24.31 2.74 -1.52
C TYR A 256 -24.04 2.79 -0.02
N PHE A 257 -23.70 3.98 0.47
CA PHE A 257 -23.25 4.21 1.84
C PHE A 257 -24.00 5.39 2.47
N SER A 258 -24.05 5.42 3.79
CA SER A 258 -24.40 6.59 4.59
C SER A 258 -23.29 7.64 4.59
N GLU A 259 -23.58 8.83 5.12
CA GLU A 259 -22.59 9.89 5.31
C GLU A 259 -21.43 9.42 6.22
N ASP A 260 -21.75 8.77 7.32
CA ASP A 260 -20.75 8.31 8.30
C ASP A 260 -19.80 7.27 7.71
N GLU A 261 -20.33 6.34 6.92
CA GLU A 261 -19.55 5.34 6.18
C GLU A 261 -18.65 5.97 5.12
N PHE A 262 -19.16 7.00 4.42
CA PHE A 262 -18.34 7.76 3.49
C PHE A 262 -17.18 8.48 4.20
N MET A 263 -17.42 9.05 5.38
CA MET A 263 -16.37 9.70 6.18
C MET A 263 -15.34 8.68 6.67
N ALA A 264 -15.79 7.52 7.17
CA ALA A 264 -14.91 6.43 7.56
C ALA A 264 -14.04 5.93 6.40
N MET A 265 -14.62 5.80 5.20
CA MET A 265 -13.88 5.44 3.98
C MET A 265 -12.79 6.46 3.65
N LEU A 266 -13.06 7.76 3.83
CA LEU A 266 -12.06 8.80 3.59
C LEU A 266 -10.93 8.80 4.62
N GLU A 267 -11.22 8.45 5.88
CA GLU A 267 -10.22 8.42 6.96
C GLU A 267 -9.36 7.15 6.93
N THR A 268 -9.97 6.00 6.66
CA THR A 268 -9.32 4.68 6.73
C THR A 268 -8.78 4.20 5.39
N GLY A 269 -9.36 4.66 4.28
CA GLY A 269 -9.10 4.12 2.94
C GLY A 269 -9.74 2.75 2.69
N GLU A 270 -10.52 2.22 3.62
CA GLU A 270 -11.23 0.95 3.49
C GLU A 270 -12.65 1.16 2.95
N ILE A 271 -13.13 0.26 2.08
CA ILE A 271 -14.50 0.32 1.55
C ILE A 271 -15.43 -0.36 2.57
N PRO A 272 -16.44 0.35 3.11
CA PRO A 272 -17.41 -0.23 4.03
C PRO A 272 -18.22 -1.35 3.33
N GLN A 273 -18.41 -2.47 4.04
CA GLN A 273 -19.10 -3.67 3.54
C GLN A 273 -20.61 -3.62 3.81
#